data_AF-A0A957YK37-F1
#
_entry.id   AF-A0A957YK37-F1
#
_cell.length_a   1.000
_cell.length_b   1.000
_cell.length_c   1.000
_cell.angle_alpha   90.00
_cell.angle_beta   90.00
_cell.angle_gamma   90.00
#
_symmetry.space_group_name_H-M   'P 1'
#
loop_
_entity.id
_entity.type
_entity.pdbx_description
1 polymer ?
#
loop_
_entity_poly.entity_id
_entity_poly.type
_entity_poly.pdbx_seq_one_letter_code
_entity_poly.pdbx_strand_id
1 'polypeptide(L)'
;LLLRNDQALGHHWLRLRLVGRAPNTGALGARVTLGAGGQTQRRLLMPSRSYLSAVDLPLSFGLGEAEAVDSLEVIWPDGTSQSVPVPGVDREIVVEQGG
;
A
#
# COMPACT_ATOMS: atom_id res chain seq x y z
N LEU A 1 -18.26 -28.18 -5.53
CA LEU A 1 -17.40 -27.34 -6.40
C LEU A 1 -16.57 -26.45 -5.47
N LEU A 2 -15.31 -26.80 -5.22
CA LEU A 2 -14.41 -26.02 -4.35
C LEU A 2 -13.65 -25.06 -5.27
N LEU A 3 -13.91 -23.76 -5.14
CA LEU A 3 -13.12 -22.72 -5.82
C LEU A 3 -11.80 -22.60 -5.06
N ARG A 4 -10.85 -23.48 -5.41
CA ARG A 4 -9.46 -23.39 -4.98
C ARG A 4 -8.84 -22.23 -5.75
N ASN A 5 -8.69 -21.07 -5.10
CA ASN A 5 -7.78 -20.03 -5.56
C ASN A 5 -6.33 -20.48 -5.30
N ASP A 6 -5.92 -21.60 -5.89
CA ASP A 6 -4.50 -21.92 -6.10
C ASP A 6 -4.06 -21.17 -7.36
N GLN A 7 -4.09 -19.83 -7.34
CA GLN A 7 -3.33 -19.08 -8.34
C GLN A 7 -1.86 -19.11 -7.93
N ALA A 8 -1.23 -20.27 -8.12
CA ALA A 8 0.22 -20.39 -8.22
C ALA A 8 0.70 -19.82 -9.58
N LEU A 9 0.24 -18.61 -9.93
CA LEU A 9 0.66 -17.90 -11.14
C LEU A 9 2.02 -17.21 -10.96
N GLY A 10 2.72 -17.45 -9.84
CA GLY A 10 3.97 -16.76 -9.51
C GLY A 10 3.78 -15.24 -9.36
N HIS A 11 2.55 -14.79 -9.11
CA HIS A 11 2.26 -13.37 -8.97
C HIS A 11 2.20 -12.96 -7.52
N HIS A 12 3.05 -12.01 -7.18
CA HIS A 12 3.20 -11.45 -5.87
C HIS A 12 2.34 -10.21 -5.68
N TRP A 13 2.03 -9.88 -4.43
CA TRP A 13 1.28 -8.68 -4.06
C TRP A 13 1.82 -8.04 -2.79
N LEU A 14 1.55 -6.75 -2.61
CA LEU A 14 1.79 -6.05 -1.36
C LEU A 14 0.57 -5.18 -1.02
N ARG A 15 0.09 -5.29 0.22
CA ARG A 15 -0.92 -4.38 0.76
C ARG A 15 -0.28 -3.41 1.73
N LEU A 16 -0.68 -2.15 1.63
CA LEU A 16 -0.26 -1.10 2.53
C LEU A 16 -1.48 -0.51 3.22
N ARG A 17 -1.42 -0.48 4.54
CA ARG A 17 -2.34 0.29 5.36
C ARG A 17 -1.57 1.50 5.91
N LEU A 18 -2.08 2.70 5.62
CA LEU A 18 -1.46 3.93 6.08
C LEU A 18 -2.21 4.47 7.29
N VAL A 19 -1.49 4.73 8.37
CA VAL A 19 -2.03 5.32 9.59
C VAL A 19 -1.41 6.70 9.75
N GLY A 20 -2.22 7.73 9.52
CA GLY A 20 -1.81 9.12 9.68
C GLY A 20 -1.89 9.59 11.13
N ARG A 21 -1.44 10.82 11.39
CA ARG A 21 -1.60 11.49 12.69
C ARG A 21 -2.87 12.34 12.72
N ALA A 22 -3.42 12.52 13.93
CA ALA A 22 -4.53 13.45 14.12
C ALA A 22 -4.15 14.86 13.61
N PRO A 23 -5.08 15.58 12.96
CA PRO A 23 -6.49 15.25 12.77
C PRO A 23 -6.80 14.31 11.59
N ASN A 24 -5.81 13.90 10.79
CA ASN A 24 -5.96 13.05 9.61
C ASN A 24 -5.44 11.62 9.86
N THR A 25 -6.06 10.89 10.79
CA THR A 25 -5.63 9.53 11.16
C THR A 25 -5.74 8.51 10.03
N GLY A 26 -6.60 8.77 9.03
CA GLY A 26 -6.72 7.94 7.83
C GLY A 26 -5.71 8.25 6.73
N ALA A 27 -4.73 9.14 6.97
CA ALA A 27 -3.72 9.53 5.99
C ALA A 27 -4.29 9.98 4.63
N LEU A 28 -5.51 10.53 4.61
CA LEU A 28 -6.20 10.90 3.39
C LEU A 28 -5.39 11.95 2.62
N GLY A 29 -5.15 11.70 1.35
CA GLY A 29 -4.25 12.49 0.51
C GLY A 29 -2.81 11.98 0.43
N ALA A 30 -2.45 10.92 1.17
CA ALA A 30 -1.12 10.33 1.10
C ALA A 30 -0.88 9.68 -0.27
N ARG A 31 0.33 9.86 -0.80
CA ARG A 31 0.75 9.33 -2.10
C ARG A 31 1.80 8.26 -1.87
N VAL A 32 1.58 7.08 -2.42
CA VAL A 32 2.50 5.95 -2.30
C VAL A 32 3.10 5.66 -3.67
N THR A 33 4.43 5.60 -3.72
CA THR A 33 5.21 5.16 -4.87
C THR A 33 5.92 3.87 -4.51
N LEU A 34 5.64 2.80 -5.27
CA LEU A 34 6.26 1.50 -5.13
C LEU A 34 7.02 1.14 -6.40
N GLY A 35 8.28 0.78 -6.27
CA GLY A 35 9.11 0.18 -7.33
C GLY A 35 9.33 -1.30 -7.07
N ALA A 36 9.05 -2.15 -8.04
CA ALA A 36 9.36 -3.59 -7.99
C ALA A 36 9.54 -4.15 -9.40
N GLY A 37 10.56 -4.97 -9.62
CA GLY A 37 10.78 -5.70 -10.87
C GLY A 37 10.91 -4.78 -12.09
N GLY A 38 11.51 -3.61 -11.92
CA GLY A 38 11.66 -2.60 -12.98
C GLY A 38 10.40 -1.76 -13.26
N GLN A 39 9.28 -2.03 -12.57
CA GLN A 39 8.03 -1.30 -12.72
C GLN A 39 7.81 -0.35 -11.53
N THR A 40 7.30 0.86 -11.80
CA THR A 40 6.92 1.82 -10.76
C THR A 40 5.41 2.03 -10.76
N GLN A 41 4.79 1.82 -9.61
CA GLN A 41 3.37 2.04 -9.40
C GLN A 41 3.15 3.18 -8.42
N ARG A 42 2.26 4.10 -8.77
CA ARG A 42 1.86 5.21 -7.90
C ARG A 42 0.38 5.09 -7.56
N ARG A 43 0.05 5.32 -6.30
CA ARG A 43 -1.34 5.35 -5.79
C ARG A 43 -1.51 6.55 -4.88
N LEU A 44 -2.70 7.14 -4.92
CA LEU A 44 -3.12 8.22 -4.03
C LEU A 44 -4.23 7.66 -3.13
N LEU A 45 -4.08 7.80 -1.82
CA LEU A 45 -5.12 7.46 -0.87
C LEU A 45 -6.18 8.57 -0.91
N MET A 46 -7.21 8.36 -1.72
CA MET A 46 -8.32 9.30 -1.87
C MET A 46 -9.47 8.91 -0.93
N PRO A 47 -10.24 9.88 -0.42
CA PRO A 47 -11.47 9.57 0.29
C PRO A 47 -12.44 8.85 -0.66
N SER A 48 -12.77 7.60 -0.35
CA SER A 48 -13.88 6.91 -1.00
C SER A 48 -15.19 7.53 -0.52
N ARG A 49 -16.04 7.97 -1.46
CA ARG A 49 -17.34 8.61 -1.16
C ARG A 49 -18.41 7.61 -0.69
N SER A 50 -18.12 6.77 0.30
CA SER A 50 -19.10 5.88 0.92
C SER A 50 -19.45 6.41 2.32
N TYR A 51 -20.59 7.10 2.36
CA TYR A 51 -21.07 8.06 3.36
C TYR A 51 -21.18 7.59 4.84
N LEU A 52 -21.02 6.31 5.21
CA LEU A 52 -21.23 5.87 6.62
C LEU A 52 -20.30 4.76 7.13
N SER A 53 -19.18 4.48 6.46
CA SER A 53 -18.21 3.51 6.99
C SER A 53 -16.82 3.88 6.50
N ALA A 54 -16.08 4.65 7.29
CA ALA A 54 -14.67 4.91 7.07
C ALA A 54 -13.87 3.63 7.36
N VAL A 55 -14.05 2.61 6.53
CA VAL A 55 -13.22 1.42 6.55
C VAL A 55 -11.96 1.78 5.81
N ASP A 56 -10.89 1.93 6.59
CA ASP A 56 -9.49 2.01 6.18
C ASP A 56 -9.26 1.18 4.91
N LEU A 57 -9.00 1.84 3.76
CA LEU A 57 -8.83 1.15 2.49
C LEU A 57 -7.34 0.84 2.30
N PRO A 58 -6.91 -0.43 2.47
CA PRO A 58 -5.54 -0.80 2.19
C PRO A 58 -5.23 -0.60 0.70
N LEU A 59 -4.13 0.10 0.41
CA LEU A 59 -3.60 0.23 -0.93
C LEU A 59 -3.00 -1.10 -1.36
N SER A 60 -3.58 -1.73 -2.38
CA SER A 60 -3.09 -3.00 -2.93
C SER A 60 -2.24 -2.76 -4.18
N PHE A 61 -1.05 -3.36 -4.21
CA PHE A 61 -0.11 -3.34 -5.31
C PHE A 61 0.12 -4.77 -5.79
N GLY A 62 -0.12 -5.04 -7.07
CA GLY A 62 0.30 -6.29 -7.70
C GLY A 62 1.74 -6.16 -8.16
N LEU A 63 2.61 -7.08 -7.76
CA LEU A 63 4.05 -7.06 -8.06
C LEU A 63 4.42 -7.96 -9.25
N GLY A 64 3.47 -8.76 -9.75
CA GLY A 64 3.76 -9.73 -10.81
C GLY A 64 4.79 -10.75 -10.31
N GLU A 65 5.76 -11.11 -11.13
CA GLU A 65 6.80 -12.09 -10.75
C GLU A 65 7.92 -11.50 -9.87
N ALA A 66 7.80 -10.25 -9.42
CA ALA A 66 8.81 -9.63 -8.57
C ALA A 66 8.76 -10.20 -7.14
N GLU A 67 9.83 -10.90 -6.74
CA GLU A 67 9.98 -11.51 -5.41
C GLU A 67 10.35 -10.49 -4.31
N ALA A 68 10.71 -9.25 -4.69
CA ALA A 68 11.11 -8.19 -3.79
C ALA A 68 10.62 -6.82 -4.26
N VAL A 69 10.49 -5.90 -3.30
CA VAL A 69 10.19 -4.48 -3.55
C VAL A 69 11.50 -3.69 -3.51
N ASP A 70 11.81 -3.02 -4.62
CA ASP A 70 13.04 -2.24 -4.79
C ASP A 70 12.98 -0.93 -4.00
N SER A 71 11.83 -0.27 -4.00
CA SER A 71 11.60 0.96 -3.25
C SER A 71 10.15 1.14 -2.88
N LEU A 72 9.92 1.72 -1.70
CA LEU A 72 8.60 2.13 -1.26
C LEU A 72 8.73 3.49 -0.57
N GLU A 73 8.05 4.48 -1.12
CA GLU A 73 8.00 5.83 -0.61
C GLU A 73 6.56 6.25 -0.36
N VAL A 74 6.32 6.83 0.81
CA VAL A 74 5.05 7.45 1.19
C VAL A 74 5.27 8.94 1.34
N ILE A 75 4.55 9.73 0.54
CA ILE A 75 4.43 11.17 0.69
C ILE A 75 3.14 11.43 1.45
N TRP A 76 3.25 11.89 2.68
CA TRP A 76 2.12 12.17 3.56
C TRP A 76 1.39 13.46 3.17
N PRO A 77 0.14 13.65 3.64
CA PRO A 77 -0.65 14.84 3.33
C PRO A 77 -0.04 16.16 3.83
N ASP A 78 0.84 16.10 4.84
CA ASP A 78 1.59 17.25 5.35
C ASP A 78 2.83 17.59 4.51
N GLY A 79 3.09 16.82 3.45
CA GLY A 79 4.26 16.98 2.57
C GLY A 79 5.51 16.25 3.05
N THR A 80 5.48 15.59 4.21
CA THR A 80 6.61 14.76 4.66
C THR A 80 6.74 13.51 3.79
N SER A 81 7.98 13.11 3.48
CA SER A 81 8.25 11.85 2.79
C SER A 81 8.86 10.83 3.75
N GLN A 82 8.47 9.57 3.58
CA GLN A 82 8.95 8.45 4.38
C GLN A 82 9.26 7.27 3.46
N SER A 83 10.52 6.82 3.48
CA SER A 83 10.91 5.56 2.85
C SER A 83 10.59 4.42 3.81
N VAL A 84 9.88 3.41 3.31
CA VAL A 84 9.37 2.31 4.13
C VAL A 84 10.10 1.02 3.75
N PRO A 85 10.80 0.36 4.67
CA PRO A 85 11.41 -0.94 4.39
C PRO A 85 10.32 -2.00 4.24
N VAL A 86 10.38 -2.76 3.15
CA VAL A 86 9.44 -3.86 2.88
C VAL A 86 10.15 -5.19 3.16
N PRO A 87 9.74 -5.96 4.19
CA PRO A 87 10.43 -7.18 4.61
C PRO A 87 10.19 -8.38 3.67
N GLY A 88 9.34 -8.23 2.66
CA GLY A 88 9.00 -9.27 1.69
C GLY A 88 7.67 -9.02 1.00
N VAL A 89 7.35 -9.87 0.03
CA VAL A 89 6.11 -9.81 -0.75
C VAL A 89 5.01 -10.68 -0.14
N ASP A 90 3.82 -10.68 -0.75
CA ASP A 90 2.61 -11.43 -0.37
C ASP A 90 2.10 -11.15 1.03
N ARG A 91 2.16 -9.89 1.42
CA ARG A 91 1.81 -9.48 2.77
C ARG A 91 1.17 -8.10 2.84
N GLU A 92 0.57 -7.86 3.99
CA GLU A 92 0.15 -6.53 4.40
C GLU A 92 1.21 -5.92 5.34
N ILE A 93 1.50 -4.65 5.12
CA ILE A 93 2.31 -3.83 6.02
C ILE A 93 1.51 -2.62 6.47
N VAL A 94 1.69 -2.24 7.73
CA VAL A 94 1.12 -1.03 8.31
C VAL A 94 2.23 0.00 8.39
N VAL A 95 1.97 1.20 7.86
CA VAL A 95 2.91 2.31 7.89
C VAL A 95 2.28 3.44 8.68
N GLU A 96 2.94 3.84 9.76
CA GLU A 96 2.52 4.96 10.58
C GLU A 96 3.32 6.21 10.21
N GLN A 97 2.62 7.35 10.14
CA GLN A 97 3.24 8.63 9.84
C GLN A 97 4.28 9.00 10.90
N GLY A 98 5.54 9.11 10.49
CA GLY A 98 6.66 9.53 11.34
C GLY A 98 7.16 8.46 12.32
N GLY A 99 7.02 7.18 11.96
CA GLY A 99 7.75 6.06 12.56
C GLY A 99 9.13 5.86 11.94
#